data_AF-A0AAD6B284-F1
#
_entry.id   AF-A0AAD6B284-F1
#
_cell.length_a   1.000
_cell.length_b   1.000
_cell.length_c   1.000
_cell.angle_alpha   90.00
_cell.angle_beta   90.00
_cell.angle_gamma   90.00
#
_symmetry.space_group_name_H-M   'P 1'
#
loop_
_entity.id
_entity.type
_entity.pdbx_description
1 polymer ?
#
loop_
_entity_poly.entity_id
_entity_poly.type
_entity_poly.pdbx_seq_one_letter_code
_entity_poly.pdbx_strand_id
1 'polypeptide(L)'
;MQEKMVDLEGRSRRNNIQIFGVPEEAEGESVTKYVEQLLSTELELQEGKVINFNIQRAHRALAQKPPPTATPRRIFFDHDYATAVVQKRKSYLGIKKVLKDKGIRFQTPLAKIRIYWEAGVKTYDDAIDTARDMGERGLEMEVPGGAATPVEERRAQPVWQRVKGKEGRQDSAHRAREMLQKWKA
;
A
#
# COMPACT_ATOMS: atom_id res chain seq x y z
N MET A 1 17.26 3.01 -7.84
CA MET A 1 17.39 3.67 -6.51
C MET A 1 16.09 4.36 -6.12
N GLN A 2 15.53 5.20 -6.99
CA GLN A 2 14.25 5.91 -6.77
C GLN A 2 13.10 5.02 -6.27
N GLU A 3 12.89 3.86 -6.88
CA GLU A 3 11.76 2.98 -6.51
C GLU A 3 11.87 2.39 -5.10
N LYS A 4 13.09 2.10 -4.64
CA LYS A 4 13.33 1.61 -3.27
C LYS A 4 13.05 2.72 -2.26
N MET A 5 13.40 3.96 -2.59
CA MET A 5 13.11 5.14 -1.77
C MET A 5 11.60 5.39 -1.69
N VAL A 6 10.90 5.33 -2.84
CA VAL A 6 9.44 5.48 -2.90
C VAL A 6 8.70 4.33 -2.18
N ASP A 7 9.21 3.10 -2.24
CA ASP A 7 8.65 1.97 -1.49
C ASP A 7 8.87 2.12 0.02
N LEU A 8 10.07 2.51 0.45
CA LEU A 8 10.38 2.79 1.86
C LEU A 8 9.55 3.95 2.39
N GLU A 9 9.45 5.02 1.63
CA GLU A 9 8.60 6.16 1.93
C GLU A 9 7.13 5.73 1.98
N GLY A 10 6.65 4.96 1.01
CA GLY A 10 5.29 4.44 0.98
C GLY A 10 4.96 3.44 2.10
N ARG A 11 5.96 2.76 2.69
CA ARG A 11 5.80 1.92 3.88
C ARG A 11 5.86 2.73 5.18
N SER A 12 6.76 3.71 5.26
CA SER A 12 6.91 4.62 6.40
C SER A 12 5.66 5.49 6.58
N ARG A 13 5.06 5.94 5.47
CA ARG A 13 3.81 6.71 5.43
C ARG A 13 2.55 5.90 5.77
N ARG A 14 2.64 4.58 5.97
CA ARG A 14 1.54 3.74 6.51
C ARG A 14 1.42 3.81 8.02
N ASN A 15 2.19 4.68 8.64
CA ASN A 15 1.97 5.00 10.04
C ASN A 15 0.64 5.75 10.13
N ASN A 16 -0.41 4.99 10.43
CA ASN A 16 -1.68 5.48 10.95
C ASN A 16 -1.33 6.25 12.23
N ILE A 17 -1.04 7.54 12.11
CA ILE A 17 -0.58 8.34 13.24
C ILE A 17 -1.74 8.39 14.23
N GLN A 18 -1.44 8.03 15.48
CA GLN A 18 -2.41 7.97 16.55
C GLN A 18 -2.16 9.09 17.54
N ILE A 19 -3.18 9.90 17.79
CA ILE A 19 -3.19 10.88 18.86
C ILE A 19 -3.98 10.30 20.02
N PHE A 20 -3.41 10.39 21.21
CA PHE A 20 -4.00 9.91 22.46
C PHE A 20 -4.37 11.08 23.36
N GLY A 21 -5.34 10.88 24.24
CA GLY A 21 -5.68 11.87 25.27
C GLY A 21 -6.55 13.03 24.80
N VAL A 22 -6.94 13.08 23.53
CA VAL A 22 -7.89 14.10 23.04
C VAL A 22 -9.28 13.81 23.64
N PRO A 23 -9.86 14.73 24.44
CA PRO A 23 -11.18 14.56 25.01
C PRO A 23 -12.22 14.24 23.93
N GLU A 24 -13.21 13.41 24.25
CA GLU A 24 -14.30 13.13 23.30
C GLU A 24 -15.03 14.45 22.98
N GLU A 25 -15.34 14.67 21.70
CA GLU A 25 -16.10 15.82 21.18
C GLU A 25 -15.33 17.16 21.16
N ALA A 26 -14.04 17.16 21.53
CA ALA A 26 -13.19 18.35 21.40
C ALA A 26 -12.95 18.75 19.93
N GLU A 27 -13.14 17.84 18.99
CA GLU A 27 -12.85 18.06 17.57
C GLU A 27 -13.92 18.87 16.82
N GLY A 28 -15.12 19.02 17.40
CA GLY A 28 -16.24 19.70 16.78
C GLY A 28 -16.74 19.01 15.50
N GLU A 29 -16.95 19.79 14.44
CA GLU A 29 -17.56 19.32 13.18
C GLU A 29 -16.61 18.47 12.31
N SER A 30 -15.30 18.70 12.40
CA SER A 30 -14.32 18.07 11.50
C SER A 30 -13.02 17.72 12.22
N VAL A 31 -12.81 16.42 12.41
CA VAL A 31 -11.59 15.86 13.02
C VAL A 31 -10.33 16.23 12.23
N THR A 32 -10.42 16.36 10.90
CA THR A 32 -9.26 16.74 10.07
C THR A 32 -8.79 18.15 10.38
N LYS A 33 -9.71 19.13 10.43
CA LYS A 33 -9.37 20.52 10.76
C LYS A 33 -8.80 20.64 12.17
N TYR A 34 -9.39 19.91 13.12
CA TYR A 34 -8.90 19.88 14.49
C TYR A 34 -7.46 19.36 14.57
N VAL A 35 -7.14 18.27 13.88
CA VAL A 35 -5.78 17.71 13.85
C VAL A 35 -4.79 18.68 13.18
N GLU A 36 -5.18 19.34 12.08
CA GLU A 36 -4.33 20.36 11.44
C GLU A 36 -4.01 21.52 12.38
N GLN A 37 -5.01 22.03 13.09
CA GLN A 37 -4.84 23.10 14.08
C GLN A 37 -3.97 22.63 15.25
N LEU A 38 -4.28 21.48 15.84
CA LEU A 38 -3.53 20.91 16.95
C LEU A 38 -2.05 20.74 16.59
N LEU A 39 -1.73 20.18 15.42
CA LEU A 39 -0.36 20.01 14.97
C LEU A 39 0.34 21.34 14.68
N SER A 40 -0.38 22.33 14.13
CA SER A 40 0.17 23.66 13.88
C SER A 40 0.58 24.35 15.18
N THR A 41 -0.29 24.27 16.19
CA THR A 41 -0.07 24.89 17.50
C THR A 41 1.02 24.19 18.30
N GLU A 42 0.95 22.86 18.44
CA GLU A 42 1.88 22.09 19.29
C GLU A 42 3.31 22.00 18.73
N LEU A 43 3.47 22.10 17.40
CA LEU A 43 4.79 22.05 16.77
C LEU A 43 5.42 23.44 16.58
N GLU A 44 4.82 24.50 17.14
CA GLU A 44 5.29 25.89 17.06
C GLU A 44 5.63 26.31 15.61
N LEU A 45 4.86 25.79 14.64
CA LEU A 45 5.10 26.06 13.23
C LEU A 45 4.68 27.50 12.97
N GLN A 46 5.66 28.39 12.82
CA GLN A 46 5.46 29.84 12.74
C GLN A 46 4.25 30.22 11.86
N GLU A 47 3.33 30.96 12.48
CA GLU A 47 2.15 31.56 11.86
C GLU A 47 2.59 32.36 10.63
N GLY A 48 2.44 31.77 9.44
CA GLY A 48 2.90 32.37 8.18
C GLY A 48 3.40 31.36 7.17
N LYS A 49 3.83 30.17 7.61
CA LYS A 49 4.02 29.03 6.70
C LYS A 49 2.75 28.21 6.71
N VAL A 50 1.93 28.34 5.66
CA VAL A 50 0.79 27.45 5.42
C VAL A 50 1.36 26.05 5.16
N ILE A 51 1.59 25.28 6.22
CA ILE A 51 2.01 23.90 6.11
C ILE A 51 0.73 23.10 5.87
N ASN A 52 0.45 22.86 4.59
CA ASN A 52 -0.59 21.93 4.21
C ASN A 52 -0.15 20.52 4.61
N PHE A 53 -0.70 20.00 5.70
CA PHE A 53 -0.43 18.65 6.19
C PHE A 53 -1.00 17.55 5.27
N ASN A 54 -1.78 17.93 4.24
CA ASN A 54 -2.39 17.02 3.26
C ASN A 54 -3.05 15.80 3.94
N ILE A 55 -3.80 16.06 5.02
CA ILE A 55 -4.49 15.01 5.75
C ILE A 55 -5.70 14.56 4.91
N GLN A 56 -5.64 13.35 4.35
CA GLN A 56 -6.75 12.82 3.55
C GLN A 56 -7.91 12.36 4.41
N ARG A 57 -7.59 11.83 5.60
CA ARG A 57 -8.59 11.28 6.52
C ARG A 57 -8.10 11.40 7.93
N ALA A 58 -8.95 11.92 8.81
CA ALA A 58 -8.79 11.84 10.25
C ALA A 58 -10.12 11.36 10.84
N HIS A 59 -10.06 10.42 11.78
CA HIS A 59 -11.22 9.86 12.41
C HIS A 59 -10.88 9.28 13.78
N ARG A 60 -11.84 9.34 14.70
CA ARG A 60 -11.73 8.67 15.99
C ARG A 60 -11.90 7.16 15.83
N ALA A 61 -11.34 6.38 16.76
CA ALA A 61 -11.48 4.93 16.78
C ALA A 61 -12.96 4.52 16.72
N LEU A 62 -13.29 3.51 15.90
CA LEU A 62 -14.66 3.03 15.68
C LEU A 62 -15.21 2.18 16.85
N ALA A 63 -14.75 2.43 18.07
CA ALA A 63 -15.27 1.81 19.30
C ALA A 63 -16.44 2.63 19.87
N GLN A 64 -17.26 2.01 20.73
CA GLN A 64 -18.29 2.71 21.49
C GLN A 64 -17.71 3.89 22.28
N LYS A 65 -18.47 4.98 22.39
CA LYS A 65 -18.05 6.17 23.15
C LYS A 65 -17.81 5.74 24.62
N PRO A 66 -16.60 5.89 25.15
CA PRO A 66 -16.32 5.57 26.53
C PRO A 66 -17.05 6.53 27.47
N PRO A 67 -17.35 6.14 28.72
CA PRO A 67 -17.89 7.04 29.72
C PRO A 67 -16.87 8.16 30.04
N PRO A 68 -17.31 9.32 30.56
CA PRO A 68 -16.44 10.48 30.82
C PRO A 68 -15.26 10.21 31.75
N THR A 69 -15.35 9.16 32.58
CA THR A 69 -14.30 8.75 33.53
C THR A 69 -13.27 7.79 32.93
N ALA A 70 -13.52 7.27 31.73
CA ALA A 70 -12.64 6.34 31.05
C ALA A 70 -11.73 7.07 30.02
N THR A 71 -10.69 6.36 29.57
CA THR A 71 -9.74 6.92 28.60
C THR A 71 -10.44 7.25 27.28
N PRO A 72 -10.24 8.47 26.73
CA PRO A 72 -10.85 8.83 25.46
C PRO A 72 -10.31 7.98 24.31
N ARG A 73 -11.11 7.81 23.27
CA ARG A 73 -10.72 7.07 22.06
C ARG A 73 -9.61 7.80 21.33
N ARG A 74 -8.76 7.01 20.70
CA ARG A 74 -7.63 7.47 19.89
C ARG A 74 -8.15 8.12 18.61
N ILE A 75 -7.45 9.16 18.15
CA ILE A 75 -7.67 9.73 16.81
C ILE A 75 -6.64 9.11 15.88
N PHE A 76 -7.10 8.58 14.75
CA PHE A 76 -6.28 8.10 13.66
C PHE A 76 -6.32 9.10 12.52
N PHE A 77 -5.16 9.52 12.02
CA PHE A 77 -5.08 10.30 10.80
C PHE A 77 -4.02 9.77 9.84
N ASP A 78 -4.35 9.89 8.55
CA ASP A 78 -3.56 9.41 7.44
C ASP A 78 -3.12 10.61 6.59
N HIS A 79 -1.81 10.70 6.35
CA HIS A 79 -1.22 11.68 5.45
C HIS A 79 -1.16 11.14 4.01
N ASP A 80 -1.16 12.03 3.01
CA ASP A 80 -1.21 11.63 1.61
C ASP A 80 -0.03 10.73 1.19
N TYR A 81 -0.37 9.68 0.44
CA TYR A 81 0.63 8.90 -0.28
C TYR A 81 1.36 9.84 -1.26
N ALA A 82 2.61 9.54 -1.65
CA ALA A 82 3.21 10.24 -2.77
C ALA A 82 2.26 10.15 -3.98
N THR A 83 1.94 11.28 -4.63
CA THR A 83 0.92 11.35 -5.70
C THR A 83 1.13 10.29 -6.78
N ALA A 84 2.38 9.96 -7.08
CA ALA A 84 2.77 8.87 -7.98
C ALA A 84 2.23 7.49 -7.56
N VAL A 85 2.19 7.17 -6.26
CA VAL A 85 1.64 5.90 -5.73
C VAL A 85 0.13 5.86 -5.86
N VAL A 86 -0.56 6.98 -5.61
CA VAL A 86 -2.03 7.08 -5.80
C VAL A 86 -2.39 6.93 -7.28
N GLN A 87 -1.66 7.61 -8.16
CA GLN A 87 -1.83 7.49 -9.62
C GLN A 87 -1.61 6.06 -10.10
N LYS A 88 -0.52 5.40 -9.67
CA LYS A 88 -0.27 3.98 -9.96
C LYS A 88 -1.41 3.09 -9.46
N ARG A 89 -2.01 3.36 -8.30
CA ARG A 89 -3.17 2.57 -7.82
C ARG A 89 -4.42 2.79 -8.67
N LYS A 90 -4.64 4.01 -9.17
CA LYS A 90 -5.76 4.35 -10.06
C LYS A 90 -5.63 3.68 -11.42
N SER A 91 -4.41 3.53 -11.96
CA SER A 91 -4.22 2.86 -13.26
C SER A 91 -4.61 1.38 -13.25
N TYR A 92 -4.55 0.71 -12.09
CA TYR A 92 -5.05 -0.67 -11.94
C TYR A 92 -6.58 -0.79 -11.86
N LEU A 93 -7.37 0.29 -11.83
CA LEU A 93 -8.82 0.20 -11.66
C LEU A 93 -9.50 -0.60 -12.76
N GLY A 94 -9.10 -0.39 -14.02
CA GLY A 94 -9.63 -1.17 -15.15
C GLY A 94 -9.29 -2.65 -15.02
N ILE A 95 -8.03 -2.97 -14.70
CA ILE A 95 -7.56 -4.34 -14.45
C ILE A 95 -8.36 -5.02 -13.35
N LYS A 96 -8.62 -4.32 -12.24
CA LYS A 96 -9.39 -4.86 -11.12
C LYS A 96 -10.83 -5.18 -11.48
N LYS A 97 -11.46 -4.39 -12.35
CA LYS A 97 -12.82 -4.67 -12.84
C LYS A 97 -12.82 -6.00 -13.60
N VAL A 98 -11.94 -6.13 -14.58
CA VAL A 98 -11.81 -7.36 -15.39
C VAL A 98 -11.48 -8.58 -14.51
N LEU A 99 -10.56 -8.45 -13.54
CA LEU A 99 -10.21 -9.55 -12.64
C LEU A 99 -11.38 -9.97 -11.73
N LYS A 100 -12.21 -9.02 -11.30
CA LYS A 100 -13.44 -9.33 -10.54
C LYS A 100 -14.48 -10.02 -11.41
N ASP A 101 -14.70 -9.51 -12.62
CA ASP A 101 -15.68 -10.07 -13.55
C ASP A 101 -15.32 -11.51 -13.94
N LYS A 102 -14.02 -11.80 -14.06
CA LYS A 102 -13.50 -13.14 -14.36
C LYS A 102 -13.29 -14.02 -13.13
N GLY A 103 -13.63 -13.55 -11.93
CA GLY A 103 -13.49 -14.32 -10.69
C GLY A 103 -12.05 -14.67 -10.30
N ILE A 104 -11.06 -13.97 -10.85
CA ILE A 104 -9.64 -14.26 -10.60
C ILE A 104 -9.23 -13.61 -9.28
N ARG A 105 -8.62 -14.42 -8.39
CA ARG A 105 -8.12 -13.91 -7.12
C ARG A 105 -6.94 -12.98 -7.36
N PHE A 106 -6.98 -11.79 -6.79
CA PHE A 106 -5.86 -10.86 -6.79
C PHE A 106 -5.69 -10.16 -5.45
N GLN A 107 -4.48 -9.68 -5.20
CA GLN A 107 -4.12 -8.81 -4.09
C GLN A 107 -3.51 -7.53 -4.65
N THR A 108 -3.71 -6.40 -3.98
CA THR A 108 -3.05 -5.14 -4.35
C THR A 108 -2.17 -4.66 -3.20
N PRO A 109 -0.99 -5.29 -3.00
CA PRO A 109 -0.04 -4.79 -2.02
C PRO A 109 0.62 -3.51 -2.54
N LEU A 110 0.41 -2.40 -1.82
CA LEU A 110 1.14 -1.14 -2.04
C LEU A 110 0.82 -0.50 -3.42
N ALA A 111 1.78 -0.36 -4.32
CA ALA A 111 1.60 0.15 -5.68
C ALA A 111 1.66 -0.96 -6.75
N LYS A 112 1.62 -2.24 -6.32
CA LYS A 112 1.77 -3.42 -7.17
C LYS A 112 0.47 -4.21 -7.18
N ILE A 113 0.25 -4.98 -8.24
CA ILE A 113 -0.85 -5.94 -8.29
C ILE A 113 -0.31 -7.36 -8.36
N ARG A 114 -0.83 -8.23 -7.52
CA ARG A 114 -0.48 -9.64 -7.48
C ARG A 114 -1.69 -10.45 -7.92
N ILE A 115 -1.54 -11.17 -9.01
CA ILE A 115 -2.62 -11.95 -9.61
C ILE A 115 -2.28 -13.43 -9.44
N TYR A 116 -3.27 -14.20 -8.99
CA TYR A 116 -3.17 -15.63 -8.81
C TYR A 116 -3.72 -16.29 -10.07
N TRP A 117 -2.85 -16.61 -11.01
CA TRP A 117 -3.20 -17.35 -12.21
C TRP A 117 -3.17 -18.86 -11.93
N GLU A 118 -3.79 -19.65 -12.79
CA GLU A 118 -3.70 -21.12 -12.73
C GLU A 118 -2.25 -21.62 -12.91
N ALA A 119 -1.48 -20.95 -13.77
CA ALA A 119 -0.06 -21.23 -13.98
C ALA A 119 0.85 -20.79 -12.80
N GLY A 120 0.31 -20.06 -11.82
CA GLY A 120 1.04 -19.56 -10.66
C GLY A 120 0.79 -18.09 -10.34
N VAL A 121 1.49 -17.60 -9.31
CA VAL A 121 1.33 -16.22 -8.83
C VAL A 121 2.29 -15.29 -9.56
N LYS A 122 1.78 -14.24 -10.19
CA LYS A 122 2.59 -13.19 -10.82
C LYS A 122 2.32 -11.84 -10.16
N THR A 123 3.40 -11.14 -9.81
CA THR A 123 3.33 -9.77 -9.27
C THR A 123 3.78 -8.81 -10.36
N TYR A 124 2.99 -7.78 -10.59
CA TYR A 124 3.25 -6.75 -11.59
C TYR A 124 3.43 -5.42 -10.88
N ASP A 125 4.41 -4.67 -11.38
CA ASP A 125 4.81 -3.38 -10.83
C ASP A 125 4.15 -2.21 -11.55
N ASP A 126 3.75 -2.41 -12.82
CA ASP A 126 3.03 -1.42 -13.64
C ASP A 126 1.76 -1.97 -14.29
N ALA A 127 0.78 -1.07 -14.47
CA ALA A 127 -0.52 -1.41 -15.05
C ALA A 127 -0.44 -1.74 -16.54
N ILE A 128 0.50 -1.15 -17.28
CA ILE A 128 0.67 -1.38 -18.72
C ILE A 128 1.14 -2.82 -18.97
N ASP A 129 2.16 -3.27 -18.25
CA ASP A 129 2.64 -4.66 -18.35
C ASP A 129 1.59 -5.68 -17.92
N THR A 130 0.80 -5.33 -16.91
CA THR A 130 -0.33 -6.16 -16.48
C THR A 130 -1.39 -6.26 -17.57
N ALA A 131 -1.75 -5.14 -18.20
CA ALA A 131 -2.73 -5.10 -19.28
C ALA A 131 -2.26 -5.89 -20.50
N ARG A 132 -0.96 -5.81 -20.85
CA ARG A 132 -0.37 -6.61 -21.92
C ARG A 132 -0.44 -8.11 -21.62
N ASP A 133 -0.03 -8.53 -20.42
CA ASP A 133 -0.07 -9.95 -20.02
C ASP A 133 -1.52 -10.46 -19.90
N MET A 134 -2.47 -9.58 -19.58
CA MET A 134 -3.90 -9.89 -19.63
C MET A 134 -4.39 -10.07 -21.08
N GLY A 135 -3.98 -9.21 -22.00
CA GLY A 135 -4.29 -9.32 -23.43
C GLY A 135 -3.71 -10.58 -24.07
N GLU A 136 -2.46 -10.93 -23.77
CA GLU A 136 -1.82 -12.18 -24.22
C GLU A 136 -2.55 -13.44 -23.71
N ARG A 137 -3.24 -13.34 -22.57
CA ARG A 137 -4.07 -14.41 -22.00
C ARG A 137 -5.53 -14.36 -22.45
N GLY A 138 -5.85 -13.54 -23.46
CA GLY A 138 -7.21 -13.42 -24.00
C GLY A 138 -8.19 -12.64 -23.11
N LEU A 139 -7.68 -11.79 -22.20
CA LEU A 139 -8.48 -10.87 -21.41
C LEU A 139 -8.40 -9.48 -22.04
N GLU A 140 -9.31 -9.20 -22.96
CA GLU A 140 -9.42 -7.92 -23.66
C GLU A 140 -9.71 -6.77 -22.67
N MET A 141 -9.01 -5.65 -22.84
CA MET A 141 -9.07 -4.49 -21.94
C MET A 141 -9.04 -3.19 -22.74
N GLU A 142 -9.97 -2.27 -22.48
CA GLU A 142 -9.84 -0.86 -22.87
C GLU A 142 -8.91 -0.14 -21.89
N VAL A 143 -7.75 0.31 -22.36
CA VAL A 143 -6.83 1.16 -21.59
C VAL A 143 -7.27 2.62 -21.77
N PRO A 144 -7.67 3.35 -20.72
CA PRO A 144 -7.92 4.77 -20.85
C PRO A 144 -6.59 5.53 -20.77
N GLY A 145 -6.24 6.24 -21.85
CA GLY A 145 -5.25 7.31 -21.83
C GLY A 145 -3.87 6.91 -22.31
N GLY A 146 -3.71 6.80 -23.63
CA GLY A 146 -2.41 6.91 -24.26
C GLY A 146 -1.88 8.34 -24.14
N ALA A 147 -0.71 8.48 -23.52
CA ALA A 147 0.25 9.51 -23.89
C ALA A 147 1.53 8.75 -24.26
N ALA A 148 1.76 8.66 -25.57
CA ALA A 148 3.00 8.14 -26.11
C ALA A 148 4.15 9.10 -25.76
N THR A 149 5.22 8.57 -25.16
CA THR A 149 6.55 9.13 -25.33
C THR A 149 7.42 8.05 -25.98
N PRO A 150 7.91 8.29 -27.21
CA PRO A 150 8.85 7.39 -27.87
C PRO A 150 10.26 7.73 -27.41
N VAL A 151 10.91 6.85 -26.65
CA VAL A 151 12.37 6.74 -26.61
C VAL A 151 12.76 5.29 -26.45
N GLU A 152 13.37 4.76 -27.51
CA GLU A 152 14.18 3.55 -27.52
C GLU A 152 15.21 3.55 -26.39
N GLU A 153 15.26 2.47 -25.61
CA GLU A 153 16.53 1.74 -25.47
C GLU A 153 16.23 0.29 -25.11
N ARG A 154 16.26 -0.56 -26.14
CA ARG A 154 16.34 -2.01 -25.98
C ARG A 154 17.66 -2.34 -25.26
N ARG A 155 17.66 -2.31 -23.93
CA ARG A 155 18.66 -3.09 -23.17
C ARG A 155 18.17 -4.52 -23.13
N ALA A 156 18.78 -5.35 -23.98
CA ALA A 156 18.70 -6.80 -23.89
C ALA A 156 18.99 -7.23 -22.44
N GLN A 157 17.95 -7.66 -21.73
CA GLN A 157 18.08 -8.38 -20.48
C GLN A 157 18.16 -9.87 -20.83
N PRO A 158 19.06 -10.63 -20.20
CA PRO A 158 19.22 -12.05 -20.50
C PRO A 158 17.92 -12.79 -20.16
N VAL A 159 17.51 -13.67 -21.08
CA VAL A 159 16.50 -14.69 -20.78
C VAL A 159 17.02 -15.47 -19.58
N TRP A 160 16.25 -15.51 -18.50
CA TRP A 160 16.57 -16.31 -17.32
C TRP A 160 16.77 -17.77 -17.74
N GLN A 161 18.02 -18.20 -17.89
CA GLN A 161 18.35 -19.61 -18.04
C GLN A 161 18.25 -20.30 -16.69
N ARG A 162 17.51 -21.40 -16.69
CA ARG A 162 17.25 -22.25 -15.53
C ARG A 162 18.54 -22.99 -15.15
N VAL A 163 19.24 -22.51 -14.12
CA VAL A 163 20.33 -23.28 -13.50
C VAL A 163 19.71 -24.39 -12.65
N LYS A 164 20.14 -25.64 -12.84
CA LYS A 164 19.79 -26.75 -11.94
C LYS A 164 20.23 -26.39 -10.52
N GLY A 165 19.27 -26.10 -9.65
CA GLY A 165 19.54 -25.84 -8.24
C GLY A 165 20.16 -27.07 -7.59
N LYS A 166 21.27 -26.86 -6.86
CA LYS A 166 21.83 -27.86 -5.96
C LYS A 166 20.75 -28.30 -4.96
N GLU A 167 20.61 -29.62 -4.81
CA GLU A 167 19.85 -30.27 -3.76
C GLU A 167 20.28 -29.73 -2.39
N GLY A 168 19.31 -29.46 -1.52
CA GLY A 168 19.59 -28.92 -0.18
C GLY A 168 18.46 -28.10 0.46
N ARG A 169 17.26 -28.05 -0.15
CA ARG A 169 16.11 -27.33 0.40
C ARG A 169 15.03 -28.28 0.96
N GLN A 170 15.45 -29.26 1.75
CA GLN A 170 14.54 -30.05 2.60
C GLN A 170 14.85 -29.90 4.10
N ASP A 171 15.99 -29.30 4.46
CA ASP A 171 16.51 -29.34 5.82
C ASP A 171 15.99 -28.21 6.74
N SER A 172 15.52 -27.09 6.17
CA SER A 172 15.10 -25.92 6.95
C SER A 172 13.74 -26.13 7.63
N ALA A 173 12.84 -26.89 7.01
CA ALA A 173 11.51 -27.18 7.56
C ALA A 173 11.58 -28.22 8.70
N HIS A 174 12.53 -29.15 8.62
CA HIS A 174 12.73 -30.16 9.66
C HIS A 174 13.32 -29.54 10.94
N ARG A 175 14.33 -28.68 10.81
CA ARG A 175 14.93 -27.95 11.94
C ARG A 175 13.93 -27.03 12.66
N ALA A 176 13.02 -26.40 11.91
CA ALA A 176 11.96 -25.56 12.50
C ALA A 176 10.96 -26.39 13.34
N ARG A 177 10.68 -27.63 12.93
CA ARG A 177 9.81 -28.55 13.68
C ARG A 177 10.49 -29.09 14.96
N GLU A 178 11.78 -29.40 14.90
CA GLU A 178 12.52 -29.84 16.09
C GLU A 178 12.67 -28.72 17.14
N MET A 179 12.92 -27.48 16.72
CA MET A 179 13.00 -26.34 17.64
C MET A 179 11.66 -26.07 18.35
N LEU A 180 10.52 -26.33 17.69
CA LEU A 180 9.19 -26.20 18.27
C LEU A 180 8.88 -27.30 19.30
N GLN A 181 9.36 -28.53 19.09
CA GLN A 181 9.22 -29.63 20.06
C GLN A 181 10.08 -29.39 21.30
N LYS A 182 11.30 -28.84 21.12
CA LYS A 182 12.23 -28.54 22.22
C LYS A 182 11.75 -27.41 23.15
N TRP A 183 10.77 -26.62 22.72
CA TRP A 183 10.21 -25.49 23.48
C TRP A 183 8.95 -25.85 24.28
N LYS A 184 8.42 -27.07 24.13
CA LYS A 184 7.24 -27.57 24.85
C LYS A 184 7.58 -28.58 25.97
N ALA A 185 8.86 -28.79 26.25
CA ALA A 185 9.35 -29.58 27.39
C ALA A 185 9.87 -28.66 28.48
#